data_AF-A0A356UKH0-F1
#
_entry.id   AF-A0A356UKH0-F1
#
_cell.length_a   1.000
_cell.length_b   1.000
_cell.length_c   1.000
_cell.angle_alpha   90.00
_cell.angle_beta   90.00
_cell.angle_gamma   90.00
#
_symmetry.space_group_name_H-M   'P 1'
#
loop_
_entity.id
_entity.type
_entity.pdbx_description
1 polymer ?
#
loop_
_entity_poly.entity_id
_entity_poly.type
_entity_poly.pdbx_seq_one_letter_code
_entity_poly.pdbx_strand_id
1 'polypeptide(L)'
;MRHLLSNTCFIAACSAVIAVLSFVASVCLNDVEWFQASGAIMTVGGVLLAARKIVRLELEEFMKNEKTIDGGLFEPTPEENEQSRQFDLDIRAYRWSIGLVIVGTLIWAYGGIVLRFAGVDA
;
A
#
# COMPACT_ATOMS: atom_id res chain seq x y z
N MET A 1 -11.95 -4.82 -11.71
CA MET A 1 -10.77 -4.86 -10.82
C MET A 1 -9.80 -3.68 -11.00
N ARG A 2 -9.51 -3.21 -12.22
CA ARG A 2 -8.58 -2.08 -12.48
C ARG A 2 -8.92 -0.76 -11.74
N HIS A 3 -10.20 -0.40 -11.60
CA HIS A 3 -10.58 0.83 -10.88
C HIS A 3 -10.44 0.75 -9.34
N LEU A 4 -10.58 -0.45 -8.75
CA LEU A 4 -10.44 -0.65 -7.30
C LEU A 4 -8.97 -0.53 -6.86
N LEU A 5 -8.04 -1.04 -7.66
CA LEU A 5 -6.60 -0.91 -7.43
C LEU A 5 -6.05 0.50 -7.75
N SER A 6 -6.82 1.30 -8.51
CA SER A 6 -6.42 2.66 -8.90
C SER A 6 -6.61 3.69 -7.79
N ASN A 7 -7.45 3.39 -6.79
CA ASN A 7 -7.73 4.35 -5.74
C ASN A 7 -6.87 4.07 -4.51
N THR A 8 -5.68 4.70 -4.45
CA THR A 8 -4.72 4.56 -3.34
C THR A 8 -5.36 4.77 -1.98
N CYS A 9 -6.26 5.76 -1.86
CA CYS A 9 -6.99 6.01 -0.63
C CYS A 9 -7.90 4.85 -0.24
N PHE A 10 -8.51 4.16 -1.21
CA PHE A 10 -9.38 3.02 -0.93
C PHE A 10 -8.59 1.86 -0.34
N ILE A 11 -7.45 1.49 -0.93
CA ILE A 11 -6.60 0.40 -0.40
C ILE A 11 -6.11 0.75 1.00
N ALA A 12 -5.56 1.95 1.18
CA ALA A 12 -5.05 2.39 2.48
C ALA A 12 -6.16 2.43 3.55
N ALA A 13 -7.34 2.95 3.21
CA ALA A 13 -8.48 3.01 4.11
C ALA A 13 -9.00 1.60 4.45
N CYS A 14 -9.13 0.70 3.48
CA CYS A 14 -9.54 -0.68 3.73
C CYS A 14 -8.56 -1.40 4.65
N SER A 15 -7.25 -1.27 4.40
CA SER A 15 -6.24 -1.87 5.27
C SER A 15 -6.29 -1.31 6.70
N ALA A 16 -6.45 0.01 6.85
CA ALA A 16 -6.59 0.65 8.16
C ALA A 16 -7.87 0.20 8.90
N VAL A 17 -9.00 0.13 8.20
CA VAL A 17 -10.27 -0.35 8.76
C VAL A 17 -10.15 -1.79 9.23
N ILE A 18 -9.52 -2.67 8.44
CA ILE A 18 -9.28 -4.06 8.84
C ILE A 18 -8.40 -4.11 10.09
N ALA A 19 -7.32 -3.33 10.14
CA ALA A 19 -6.45 -3.29 11.33
C ALA A 19 -7.20 -2.82 12.59
N VAL A 20 -8.06 -1.81 12.47
CA VAL A 20 -8.89 -1.34 13.60
C VAL A 20 -9.91 -2.38 14.03
N LEU A 21 -10.62 -3.01 13.08
CA LEU A 21 -11.59 -4.07 13.38
C LEU A 21 -10.92 -5.28 14.04
N SER A 22 -9.75 -5.68 13.53
CA SER A 22 -8.95 -6.77 14.10
C SER A 22 -8.41 -6.43 15.48
N PHE A 23 -8.02 -5.18 15.74
CA PHE A 23 -7.64 -4.73 17.08
C PHE A 23 -8.80 -4.83 18.06
N VAL A 24 -9.99 -4.33 17.68
CA VAL A 24 -11.20 -4.42 18.50
C VAL A 24 -11.57 -5.89 18.75
N ALA A 25 -11.56 -6.72 17.71
CA ALA A 25 -11.82 -8.15 17.84
C ALA A 25 -10.81 -8.82 18.78
N SER A 26 -9.54 -8.47 18.67
CA SER A 26 -8.47 -9.00 19.52
C SER A 26 -8.69 -8.69 21.00
N VAL A 27 -9.09 -7.46 21.33
CA VAL A 27 -9.42 -7.04 22.70
C VAL A 27 -10.70 -7.72 23.20
N CYS A 28 -11.74 -7.83 22.36
CA CYS A 28 -13.01 -8.44 22.77
C CYS A 28 -12.92 -9.97 22.96
N LEU A 29 -12.09 -10.64 22.17
CA LEU A 29 -11.93 -12.10 22.19
C LEU A 29 -10.76 -12.56 23.08
N ASN A 30 -9.99 -11.63 23.66
CA ASN A 30 -8.74 -11.92 24.36
C ASN A 30 -7.78 -12.80 23.53
N ASP A 31 -7.70 -12.53 22.24
CA ASP A 31 -6.85 -13.29 21.33
C ASP A 31 -6.01 -12.33 20.50
N VAL A 32 -4.70 -12.34 20.78
CA VAL A 32 -3.72 -11.43 20.16
C VAL A 32 -3.43 -11.73 18.69
N GLU A 33 -3.78 -12.93 18.22
CA GLU A 33 -3.49 -13.36 16.85
C GLU A 33 -4.24 -12.52 15.81
N TRP A 34 -5.46 -12.08 16.12
CA TRP A 34 -6.27 -11.25 15.23
C TRP A 34 -5.60 -9.93 14.86
N PHE A 35 -5.05 -9.24 15.86
CA PHE A 35 -4.34 -7.99 15.61
C PHE A 35 -3.03 -8.24 14.86
N GLN A 36 -2.28 -9.28 15.24
CA GLN A 36 -1.05 -9.65 14.56
C GLN A 36 -1.29 -9.97 13.07
N ALA A 37 -2.30 -10.79 12.75
CA ALA A 37 -2.67 -11.16 11.39
C ALA A 37 -3.07 -9.94 10.54
N SER A 38 -3.69 -8.92 11.15
CA SER A 38 -4.04 -7.68 10.44
C SER A 38 -2.82 -6.92 9.91
N GLY A 39 -1.67 -7.04 10.58
CA GLY A 39 -0.40 -6.46 10.11
C GLY A 39 0.06 -7.07 8.78
N ALA A 40 -0.16 -8.37 8.57
CA ALA A 40 0.14 -9.02 7.29
C ALA A 40 -0.77 -8.47 6.17
N ILE A 41 -2.06 -8.29 6.44
CA ILE A 41 -3.01 -7.70 5.47
C ILE A 41 -2.59 -6.28 5.09
N MET A 42 -2.18 -5.48 6.08
CA MET A 42 -1.72 -4.11 5.84
C MET A 42 -0.42 -4.07 5.03
N THR A 43 0.50 -5.01 5.29
CA THR A 43 1.74 -5.18 4.52
C THR A 43 1.43 -5.54 3.06
N VAL A 44 0.52 -6.49 2.83
CA VAL A 44 0.06 -6.85 1.48
C VAL A 44 -0.56 -5.64 0.77
N GLY A 45 -1.39 -4.86 1.46
CA GLY A 45 -1.94 -3.60 0.91
C GLY A 45 -0.85 -2.62 0.46
N GLY A 46 0.20 -2.47 1.26
CA GLY A 46 1.37 -1.66 0.92
C GLY A 46 2.16 -2.19 -0.29
N VAL A 47 2.35 -3.51 -0.40
CA VAL A 47 3.00 -4.14 -1.56
C VAL A 47 2.17 -3.96 -2.83
N LEU A 48 0.84 -4.11 -2.75
CA LEU A 48 -0.06 -3.87 -3.88
C LEU A 48 0.01 -2.43 -4.39
N LEU A 49 0.12 -1.45 -3.47
CA LEU A 49 0.31 -0.04 -3.84
C LEU A 49 1.67 0.20 -4.51
N ALA A 50 2.74 -0.45 -4.05
CA ALA A 50 4.05 -0.38 -4.70
C ALA A 50 4.01 -0.97 -6.12
N ALA A 51 3.31 -2.09 -6.29
CA ALA A 51 3.16 -2.79 -7.55
C ALA A 51 2.24 -2.07 -8.56
N ARG A 52 1.49 -1.03 -8.13
CA ARG A 52 0.53 -0.30 -8.98
C ARG A 52 1.15 0.17 -10.30
N LYS A 53 2.34 0.75 -10.25
CA LYS A 53 3.04 1.26 -11.44
C LYS A 53 3.34 0.14 -12.44
N ILE A 54 3.78 -1.00 -11.94
CA ILE A 54 4.10 -2.20 -12.75
C ILE A 54 2.83 -2.77 -13.39
N VAL A 55 1.73 -2.83 -12.63
CA VAL A 55 0.43 -3.30 -13.14
C VAL A 55 -0.18 -2.35 -14.17
N ARG A 56 0.09 -1.04 -14.06
CA ARG A 56 -0.44 -0.03 -15.00
C ARG A 56 0.32 -0.02 -16.32
N LEU A 57 1.65 0.03 -16.28
CA LEU A 57 2.50 0.17 -17.47
C LEU A 57 2.70 -1.16 -18.20
N GLU A 58 2.32 -2.29 -17.60
CA GLU A 58 2.76 -3.61 -18.06
C GLU A 58 4.31 -3.74 -17.98
N LEU A 59 4.82 -4.96 -17.80
CA LEU A 59 6.23 -5.18 -17.43
C LEU A 59 7.21 -4.69 -18.51
N GLU A 60 6.84 -4.80 -19.79
CA GLU A 60 7.67 -4.39 -20.93
C GLU A 60 7.80 -2.87 -21.04
N GLU A 61 6.71 -2.13 -20.87
CA GLU A 61 6.69 -0.67 -21.00
C GLU A 61 7.35 0.02 -19.79
N PHE A 62 7.24 -0.58 -18.60
CA PHE A 62 8.00 -0.15 -17.43
C PHE A 62 9.52 -0.24 -17.66
N MET A 63 10.00 -1.35 -18.22
CA MET A 63 11.42 -1.57 -18.54
C MET A 63 11.92 -0.66 -19.67
N LYS A 64 11.03 -0.27 -20.59
CA LYS A 64 11.35 0.60 -21.72
C LYS A 64 11.42 2.08 -21.31
N ASN A 65 10.53 2.53 -20.42
CA ASN A 65 10.49 3.91 -19.94
C ASN A 65 11.69 4.33 -19.08
N GLU A 66 12.45 3.39 -18.50
CA GLU A 66 13.71 3.71 -17.81
C GLU A 66 14.85 4.11 -18.78
N LYS A 67 14.70 3.86 -20.08
CA LYS A 67 15.77 4.06 -21.08
C LYS A 67 15.63 5.29 -21.97
N THR A 68 14.51 6.00 -21.91
CA THR A 68 14.25 7.15 -22.80
C THR A 68 14.29 8.46 -22.02
N ILE A 69 15.46 9.09 -21.95
CA ILE A 69 15.56 10.54 -21.72
C ILE A 69 15.49 11.17 -23.10
N ASP A 70 14.27 11.43 -23.58
CA ASP A 70 14.08 12.09 -24.87
C ASP A 70 14.33 13.61 -24.71
N GLY A 71 15.09 14.19 -25.62
CA GLY A 71 15.64 15.55 -25.53
C GLY A 71 14.62 16.69 -25.65
N GLY A 72 13.32 16.38 -25.56
CA GLY A 72 12.21 17.32 -25.47
C GLY A 72 11.66 17.81 -26.82
N LEU A 73 10.34 17.74 -26.96
CA LEU A 73 9.53 18.64 -27.81
C LEU A 73 9.25 19.93 -27.01
N PHE A 74 9.21 21.10 -27.66
CA PHE A 74 9.03 22.40 -26.99
C PHE A 74 7.65 22.60 -26.35
N GLU A 75 6.64 21.81 -26.76
CA GLU A 75 5.32 21.77 -26.13
C GLU A 75 4.92 20.32 -25.84
N PRO A 76 4.53 20.00 -24.59
CA PRO A 76 4.13 18.64 -24.23
C PRO A 76 2.82 18.26 -24.90
N THR A 77 2.81 17.08 -25.52
CA THR A 77 1.61 16.45 -26.07
C THR A 77 0.60 16.12 -24.96
N PRO A 78 -0.70 16.00 -25.27
CA PRO A 78 -1.70 15.57 -24.29
C PRO A 78 -1.40 14.20 -23.66
N GLU A 79 -0.68 13.33 -24.37
CA GLU A 79 -0.24 12.02 -23.84
C GLU A 79 0.87 12.17 -22.80
N GLU A 80 1.87 13.04 -23.03
CA GLU A 80 2.94 13.33 -22.07
C GLU A 80 2.39 14.00 -20.79
N ASN A 81 1.36 14.83 -20.91
CA ASN A 81 0.67 15.43 -19.77
C ASN A 81 -0.04 14.38 -18.90
N GLU A 82 -0.76 13.43 -19.52
CA GLU A 82 -1.41 12.35 -18.78
C GLU A 82 -0.37 11.40 -18.15
N GLN A 83 0.73 11.09 -18.85
CA GLN A 83 1.83 10.28 -18.30
C GLN A 83 2.48 10.95 -17.07
N SER A 84 2.73 12.25 -17.13
CA SER A 84 3.28 13.02 -16.01
C SER A 84 2.34 13.01 -14.80
N ARG A 85 1.04 13.24 -15.03
CA ARG A 85 0.02 13.14 -13.99
C ARG A 85 -0.04 11.74 -13.37
N GLN A 86 0.01 10.71 -14.18
CA GLN A 86 0.00 9.31 -13.76
C GLN A 86 1.26 8.94 -12.96
N PHE A 87 2.41 9.51 -13.31
CA PHE A 87 3.67 9.38 -12.58
C PHE A 87 3.60 10.02 -11.18
N ASP A 88 3.05 11.23 -11.06
CA ASP A 88 2.85 11.89 -9.77
C ASP A 88 1.93 11.09 -8.84
N LEU A 89 0.86 10.52 -9.40
CA LEU A 89 -0.05 9.64 -8.66
C LEU A 89 0.66 8.37 -8.17
N ASP A 90 1.56 7.78 -8.98
CA ASP A 90 2.34 6.62 -8.57
C ASP A 90 3.34 6.94 -7.48
N ILE A 91 4.05 8.08 -7.55
CA ILE A 91 4.96 8.51 -6.49
C ILE A 91 4.20 8.67 -5.19
N ARG A 92 3.02 9.28 -5.24
CA ARG A 92 2.18 9.44 -4.06
C ARG A 92 1.72 8.08 -3.51
N ALA A 93 1.33 7.16 -4.39
CA ALA A 93 0.98 5.80 -3.99
C ALA A 93 2.14 5.04 -3.35
N TYR A 94 3.35 5.20 -3.90
CA TYR A 94 4.57 4.58 -3.40
C TYR A 94 4.93 5.07 -1.99
N ARG A 95 4.79 6.38 -1.72
CA ARG A 95 4.98 6.93 -0.36
C ARG A 95 4.04 6.30 0.67
N TRP A 96 2.77 6.13 0.31
CA TRP A 96 1.79 5.44 1.16
C TRP A 96 2.12 3.95 1.33
N SER A 97 2.59 3.32 0.26
CA SER A 97 3.05 1.93 0.25
C SER A 97 4.11 1.68 1.32
N ILE A 98 5.15 2.52 1.38
CA ILE A 98 6.24 2.39 2.36
C ILE A 98 5.68 2.46 3.78
N GLY A 99 4.82 3.45 4.06
CA GLY A 99 4.21 3.59 5.38
C GLY A 99 3.39 2.36 5.79
N LEU A 100 2.55 1.84 4.88
CA LEU A 100 1.74 0.65 5.14
C LEU A 100 2.58 -0.60 5.36
N VAL A 101 3.65 -0.79 4.57
CA VAL A 101 4.56 -1.93 4.75
C VAL A 101 5.27 -1.85 6.10
N ILE A 102 5.81 -0.70 6.47
CA ILE A 102 6.52 -0.53 7.75
C ILE A 102 5.58 -0.79 8.92
N VAL A 103 4.43 -0.10 8.96
CA VAL A 103 3.50 -0.24 10.08
C VAL A 103 2.90 -1.65 10.10
N GLY A 104 2.57 -2.22 8.93
CA GLY A 104 2.05 -3.59 8.81
C GLY A 104 3.04 -4.62 9.33
N THR A 105 4.31 -4.49 8.98
CA THR A 105 5.37 -5.39 9.45
C THR A 105 5.56 -5.27 10.97
N LEU A 106 5.51 -4.06 11.52
CA LEU A 106 5.61 -3.85 12.96
C LEU A 106 4.44 -4.48 13.72
N ILE A 107 3.20 -4.30 13.24
CA ILE A 107 2.02 -4.94 13.82
C ILE A 107 2.12 -6.47 13.70
N TRP A 108 2.58 -6.97 12.56
CA TRP A 108 2.70 -8.41 12.35
C TRP A 108 3.81 -9.07 13.19
N ALA A 109 4.91 -8.37 13.44
CA ALA A 109 6.01 -8.90 14.25
C ALA A 109 5.76 -8.72 15.76
N TYR A 110 5.18 -7.58 16.17
CA TYR A 110 5.13 -7.16 17.58
C TYR A 110 3.73 -6.89 18.12
N GLY A 111 2.69 -6.94 17.30
CA GLY A 111 1.33 -6.60 17.71
C GLY A 111 0.83 -7.45 18.87
N GLY A 112 1.14 -8.76 18.86
CA GLY A 112 0.76 -9.63 19.97
C GLY A 112 1.54 -9.35 21.26
N ILE A 113 2.81 -8.95 21.17
CA ILE A 113 3.62 -8.58 22.35
C ILE A 113 3.04 -7.31 22.99
N VAL A 114 2.72 -6.29 22.18
CA VAL A 114 2.15 -5.03 22.66
C VAL A 114 0.82 -5.26 23.37
N LEU A 115 -0.05 -6.10 22.80
CA LEU A 115 -1.34 -6.42 23.39
C LEU A 115 -1.23 -7.21 24.70
N ARG A 116 -0.29 -8.16 24.79
CA ARG A 116 -0.01 -8.87 26.06
C ARG A 116 0.45 -7.90 27.15
N PHE A 117 1.33 -6.94 26.83
CA PHE A 117 1.70 -5.90 27.80
C PHE A 117 0.52 -5.01 28.22
N ALA A 118 -0.50 -4.88 27.36
CA ALA A 118 -1.73 -4.15 27.66
C ALA A 118 -2.77 -4.98 28.45
N GLY A 119 -2.45 -6.23 28.82
CA GLY A 119 -3.34 -7.11 29.58
C GLY A 119 -4.33 -7.90 28.73
N VAL A 120 -4.12 -7.98 27.41
CA VAL A 120 -4.83 -8.91 26.53
C VAL A 120 -4.06 -10.21 26.54
N ASP A 121 -4.41 -11.06 27.50
CA ASP A 121 -3.82 -12.38 27.65
C ASP A 121 -4.62 -13.38 26.82
N ALA A 122 -3.94 -13.96 25.83
CA ALA A 122 -4.39 -15.16 25.12
C ALA A 122 -4.03 -16.41 25.92
#